data_AF-A7N7P6-F1
#
_entry.id   AF-A7N7P6-F1
#
_cell.length_a   1.000
_cell.length_b   1.000
_cell.length_c   1.000
_cell.angle_alpha   90.00
_cell.angle_beta   90.00
_cell.angle_gamma   90.00
#
_symmetry.space_group_name_H-M   'P 1'
#
loop_
_entity.id
_entity.type
_entity.pdbx_description
1 polymer ?
#
loop_
_entity_poly.entity_id
_entity_poly.type
_entity_poly.pdbx_seq_one_letter_code
_entity_poly.pdbx_strand_id
1 'polypeptide(L)'
;MINLSHLIKNDMNLLICLYVLLQERSVSRTAEKLFLSQSAVSKQLTKLRQEFDDPLFERESKGLLPTPKALALESKLQQILMQID
;
A
#
# COMPACT_ATOMS: atom_id res chain seq x y z
N MET A 1 -10.52 10.11 -11.76
CA MET A 1 -9.21 10.16 -11.08
C MET A 1 -9.43 9.86 -9.61
N ILE A 2 -9.18 8.63 -9.17
CA ILE A 2 -9.22 8.29 -7.74
C ILE A 2 -7.94 8.87 -7.13
N ASN A 3 -8.14 9.73 -6.13
CA ASN A 3 -7.12 10.57 -5.52
C ASN A 3 -6.88 10.07 -4.09
N LEU A 4 -5.67 10.18 -3.54
CA LEU A 4 -5.39 9.75 -2.16
C LEU A 4 -6.43 10.31 -1.16
N SER A 5 -6.91 11.52 -1.41
CA SER A 5 -7.96 12.21 -0.64
C SER A 5 -9.27 11.43 -0.50
N HIS A 6 -9.62 10.56 -1.45
CA HIS A 6 -10.79 9.67 -1.32
C HIS A 6 -10.51 8.50 -0.37
N LEU A 7 -9.33 7.87 -0.49
CA LEU A 7 -8.93 6.76 0.37
C LEU A 7 -8.74 7.19 1.82
N ILE A 8 -8.22 8.40 2.07
CA ILE A 8 -8.06 8.95 3.43
C ILE A 8 -9.40 8.96 4.18
N LYS A 9 -10.48 9.35 3.49
CA LYS A 9 -11.81 9.46 4.11
C LYS A 9 -12.51 8.12 4.27
N ASN A 10 -12.28 7.17 3.35
CA ASN A 10 -13.05 5.94 3.28
C ASN A 10 -12.36 4.72 3.88
N ASP A 11 -11.03 4.63 3.84
CA ASP A 11 -10.34 3.39 4.21
C ASP A 11 -8.86 3.64 4.59
N MET A 12 -8.64 4.21 5.78
CA MET A 12 -7.31 4.46 6.34
C MET A 12 -6.44 3.19 6.41
N ASN A 13 -7.06 2.02 6.61
CA ASN A 13 -6.34 0.75 6.66
C ASN A 13 -5.66 0.42 5.33
N LEU A 14 -6.24 0.80 4.19
CA LEU A 14 -5.60 0.62 2.88
C LEU A 14 -4.37 1.51 2.72
N LEU A 15 -4.41 2.75 3.22
CA LEU A 15 -3.27 3.66 3.15
C LEU A 15 -2.12 3.17 4.02
N ILE A 16 -2.42 2.73 5.24
CA ILE A 16 -1.42 2.14 6.15
C ILE A 16 -0.83 0.88 5.52
N CYS A 17 -1.67 0.01 4.95
CA CYS A 17 -1.20 -1.19 4.26
C CYS A 17 -0.29 -0.88 3.08
N LEU A 18 -0.68 0.08 2.23
CA LEU A 18 0.14 0.53 1.10
C LEU A 18 1.49 1.09 1.58
N TYR A 19 1.48 1.94 2.61
CA TYR A 19 2.70 2.51 3.19
C TYR A 19 3.64 1.40 3.71
N VAL A 20 3.13 0.42 4.45
CA VAL A 20 3.96 -0.66 4.97
C VAL A 20 4.42 -1.62 3.86
N LEU A 21 3.62 -1.88 2.83
CA LEU A 21 4.07 -2.64 1.65
C LEU A 21 5.21 -1.93 0.91
N LEU A 22 5.18 -0.59 0.83
CA LEU A 22 6.25 0.20 0.25
C LEU A 22 7.53 0.12 1.09
N GLN A 23 7.45 0.03 2.42
CA GLN A 23 8.65 -0.12 3.25
C GLN A 23 9.20 -1.56 3.23
N GLU A 24 8.34 -2.55 3.41
CA GLU A 24 8.76 -3.95 3.63
C GLU A 24 9.02 -4.71 2.33
N ARG A 25 8.43 -4.27 1.22
CA ARG A 25 8.49 -4.94 -0.10
C ARG A 25 8.14 -6.44 -0.02
N SER A 26 7.28 -6.81 0.92
CA SER A 26 6.92 -8.21 1.22
C SER A 26 5.55 -8.31 1.89
N VAL A 27 4.64 -9.09 1.31
CA VAL A 27 3.30 -9.35 1.88
C VAL A 27 3.39 -9.96 3.28
N SER A 28 4.31 -10.91 3.47
CA SER A 28 4.46 -11.63 4.74
C SER A 28 4.94 -10.70 5.85
N ARG A 29 5.98 -9.90 5.59
CA ARG A 29 6.50 -8.93 6.58
C ARG A 29 5.51 -7.82 6.86
N THR A 30 4.77 -7.35 5.85
CA THR A 30 3.70 -6.37 6.06
C THR A 30 2.59 -6.95 6.93
N ALA A 31 2.20 -8.20 6.72
CA ALA A 31 1.18 -8.86 7.54
C ALA A 31 1.61 -8.95 9.01
N GLU A 32 2.85 -9.36 9.26
CA GLU A 32 3.44 -9.40 10.61
C GLU A 32 3.45 -8.00 11.26
N LYS A 33 3.94 -6.98 10.54
CA LYS A 33 4.06 -5.61 11.05
C LYS A 33 2.71 -4.94 11.34
N LEU A 34 1.66 -5.33 10.62
CA LEU A 34 0.31 -4.81 10.81
C LEU A 34 -0.55 -5.69 11.71
N PHE A 35 -0.01 -6.79 12.27
CA PHE A 35 -0.78 -7.78 13.02
C PHE A 35 -1.98 -8.34 12.24
N LEU A 36 -1.80 -8.55 10.93
CA LEU A 36 -2.79 -9.09 10.01
C LEU A 36 -2.39 -10.47 9.48
N SER A 37 -3.33 -11.18 8.88
CA SER A 37 -2.99 -12.35 8.07
C SER A 37 -2.43 -11.94 6.71
N GLN A 38 -1.61 -12.80 6.09
CA GLN A 38 -1.13 -12.57 4.72
C GLN A 38 -2.29 -12.50 3.70
N SER A 39 -3.38 -13.22 3.95
CA SER A 39 -4.59 -13.16 3.11
C SER A 39 -5.31 -11.80 3.22
N ALA A 40 -5.34 -11.20 4.41
CA ALA A 40 -5.88 -9.86 4.61
C ALA A 40 -5.05 -8.81 3.85
N VAL A 41 -3.71 -8.87 3.96
CA VAL A 41 -2.82 -7.97 3.21
C VAL A 41 -2.98 -8.17 1.70
N SER A 42 -3.07 -9.41 1.22
CA SER A 42 -3.29 -9.71 -0.21
C SER A 42 -4.63 -9.16 -0.72
N LYS A 43 -5.69 -9.24 0.10
CA LYS A 43 -7.00 -8.65 -0.23
C LYS A 43 -6.92 -7.12 -0.29
N GLN A 44 -6.24 -6.49 0.66
CA GLN A 44 -6.02 -5.04 0.66
C GLN A 44 -5.20 -4.59 -0.56
N LEU A 45 -4.12 -5.30 -0.90
CA LEU A 45 -3.34 -5.04 -2.12
C LEU A 45 -4.20 -5.19 -3.39
N THR A 46 -5.10 -6.17 -3.43
CA THR A 46 -6.02 -6.33 -4.56
C THR A 46 -6.96 -5.13 -4.71
N LYS A 47 -7.53 -4.64 -3.60
CA LYS A 47 -8.37 -3.45 -3.60
C LYS A 47 -7.56 -2.21 -4.01
N LEU A 48 -6.36 -2.02 -3.46
CA LEU A 48 -5.46 -0.93 -3.85
C LEU A 48 -5.17 -0.94 -5.36
N ARG A 49 -4.92 -2.12 -5.95
CA ARG A 49 -4.70 -2.24 -7.40
C ARG A 49 -5.90 -1.77 -8.23
N GLN A 50 -7.11 -2.06 -7.77
CA GLN A 50 -8.35 -1.62 -8.42
C GLN A 50 -8.57 -0.12 -8.27
N GLU A 51 -8.40 0.42 -7.05
CA GLU A 51 -8.57 1.84 -6.76
C GLU A 51 -7.59 2.72 -7.54
N PHE A 52 -6.34 2.25 -7.68
CA PHE A 52 -5.32 2.98 -8.42
C PHE A 52 -5.27 2.61 -9.90
N ASP A 53 -5.98 1.59 -10.36
CA ASP A 53 -5.85 1.05 -11.72
C ASP A 53 -4.38 0.84 -12.11
N ASP A 54 -3.63 0.16 -11.24
CA ASP A 54 -2.19 -0.07 -11.35
C ASP A 54 -1.81 -1.32 -10.56
N PRO A 55 -0.88 -2.17 -11.04
CA PRO A 55 -0.48 -3.35 -10.29
C PRO A 55 0.24 -3.03 -8.98
N LEU A 56 0.75 -1.80 -8.80
CA LEU A 56 1.50 -1.22 -7.67
C LEU A 56 2.80 -1.94 -7.32
N PHE A 57 2.77 -3.26 -7.34
CA PHE A 57 3.89 -4.13 -7.12
C PHE A 57 3.85 -5.30 -8.10
N GLU A 58 4.96 -5.54 -8.76
CA GLU A 58 5.23 -6.73 -9.53
C GLU A 58 5.92 -7.78 -8.64
N ARG A 59 5.72 -9.06 -8.97
CA ARG A 59 6.39 -10.15 -8.25
C ARG A 59 7.81 -10.29 -8.79
N GLU A 60 8.77 -10.33 -7.89
CA GLU A 60 10.16 -10.63 -8.19
C GLU A 60 10.65 -11.80 -7.32
N SER A 61 11.76 -12.43 -7.71
CA SER A 61 12.42 -13.54 -7.00
C SER A 61 12.63 -13.29 -5.51
N LYS A 62 12.78 -12.00 -5.10
CA LYS A 62 13.09 -11.59 -3.73
C LYS A 62 11.95 -10.86 -3.02
N GLY A 63 10.77 -10.75 -3.63
CA GLY A 63 9.62 -10.08 -3.01
C GLY A 63 8.78 -9.26 -3.97
N LEU A 64 8.49 -8.02 -3.59
CA LEU A 64 7.65 -7.10 -4.34
C LEU A 64 8.47 -5.93 -4.90
N LEU A 65 8.46 -5.78 -6.22
CA LEU A 65 9.07 -4.64 -6.89
C LEU A 65 7.99 -3.56 -7.13
N PRO A 66 8.11 -2.35 -6.58
CA PRO A 66 7.12 -1.30 -6.80
C PRO A 66 7.12 -0.78 -8.24
N THR A 67 5.94 -0.44 -8.74
CA THR A 67 5.80 0.28 -10.01
C THR A 67 6.24 1.75 -9.84
N PRO A 68 6.52 2.46 -10.93
CA PRO A 68 6.76 3.91 -10.88
C PRO A 68 5.62 4.67 -10.19
N LYS A 69 4.37 4.22 -10.36
CA LYS A 69 3.21 4.81 -9.69
C LYS A 69 3.27 4.60 -8.19
N ALA A 70 3.55 3.38 -7.72
CA ALA A 70 3.68 3.09 -6.30
C ALA A 70 4.78 3.93 -5.63
N LEU A 71 5.92 4.12 -6.30
CA LEU A 71 6.99 5.01 -5.83
C LEU A 71 6.53 6.48 -5.75
N ALA A 72 5.79 6.97 -6.75
CA ALA A 72 5.25 8.33 -6.72
C ALA A 72 4.18 8.54 -5.63
N LEU A 73 3.48 7.47 -5.23
CA LEU A 73 2.53 7.49 -4.11
C LEU A 73 3.25 7.51 -2.76
N GLU A 74 4.44 6.91 -2.65
CA GLU A 74 5.22 6.81 -1.41
C GLU A 74 5.51 8.19 -0.79
N SER A 75 6.03 9.13 -1.59
CA SER A 75 6.30 10.50 -1.11
C SER A 75 5.04 11.22 -0.62
N LYS A 76 3.89 10.99 -1.27
CA LYS A 76 2.62 11.61 -0.89
C LYS A 76 2.06 11.00 0.39
N LEU A 77 2.16 9.68 0.53
CA LEU A 77 1.73 8.95 1.73
C LEU A 77 2.50 9.40 2.97
N GLN A 78 3.82 9.55 2.86
CA GLN A 78 4.65 10.05 3.97
C GLN A 78 4.17 11.41 4.46
N GLN A 79 3.91 12.35 3.55
CA GLN A 79 3.42 13.68 3.91
C GLN A 79 2.06 13.64 4.61
N ILE A 80 1.14 12.81 4.13
CA ILE A 80 -0.20 12.69 4.71
C ILE A 80 -0.15 12.03 6.09
N LEU A 81 0.61 10.94 6.23
CA LEU A 81 0.69 10.21 7.50
C LEU A 81 1.39 11.05 8.58
N MET A 82 2.40 11.86 8.22
CA MET A 82 3.05 12.80 9.15
C MET A 82 2.14 13.94 9.63
N GLN A 83 1.02 14.22 8.94
CA GLN A 83 0.05 15.25 9.35
C GLN A 83 -1.04 14.74 10.29
N ILE A 84 -1.05 13.43 10.57
CA ILE A 84 -2.08 12.78 11.39
C ILE A 84 -1.58 12.54 12.84
N ASP A 85 -0.32 12.87 13.14
CA ASP A 85 0.26 12.87 14.49
C ASP A 85 -0.10 14.14 15.30
#